data_AF-A0A1F8MWI3-F1
#
_entry.id   AF-A0A1F8MWI3-F1
#
_cell.length_a   1.000
_cell.length_b   1.000
_cell.length_c   1.000
_cell.angle_alpha   90.00
_cell.angle_beta   90.00
_cell.angle_gamma   90.00
#
_symmetry.space_group_name_H-M   'P 1'
#
loop_
_entity.id
_entity.type
_entity.pdbx_description
1 polymer ?
#
loop_
_entity_poly.entity_id
_entity_poly.type
_entity_poly.pdbx_seq_one_letter_code
_entity_poly.pdbx_strand_id
1 'polypeptide(L)'
;MDSDFEGLNELHKQADACMNAGDFKGALGVARQIQRLGEYPYTSYIVSGLLIDIGSALDKEEIILEGIGLLEKRFNDIATDERLAATASYNRANGYYALYAIKRRRSTFAYFSKTIELDKARHYFRKALEFNSVDPHFVSQIWVNLGNCFDNVGRVVEALDCYEKALKYEPPHSMALGNKGVAIFSYANVAGEHQGAFLKEAYSLISQALRVGVNYQSIPYFSNYLSHIESIFKDKKEVLENFSGYPGYEIKADSKSEQFLIEFCMKNRLYLNLCNFCQRCDAAIGDSVLIKTMIVALNPGESDPIEGDRYLRLSSFLNQIKQDYITARFLLILSQYKELNLDFVDRRVRIIDTLDYSIHNTRVELIKMSFKNLYGILDKIAYFVGYYLGLTIHSRDIDFHTIWYDKYRSKNRTVNSAIMTTQNLALNALFDLHLDFEGDGIYHYLKNTRDALTHRFINIRLNQSSPDDENMTRETLFIRTLELAKLTRSAVLYLLQFVYLEERKRKLGVKDIPILVAQEIPDNLKF
;
A
#
# COMPACT_ATOMS: atom_id res chain seq x y z
N MET A 1 -44.11 13.56 13.33
CA MET A 1 -43.31 12.78 12.34
C MET A 1 -42.94 13.63 11.14
N ASP A 2 -43.88 14.09 10.31
CA ASP A 2 -43.51 14.94 9.14
C ASP A 2 -43.00 16.35 9.52
N SER A 3 -43.57 16.99 10.55
CA SER A 3 -43.09 18.29 11.07
C SER A 3 -41.72 18.22 11.73
N ASP A 4 -41.38 17.09 12.34
CA ASP A 4 -40.10 16.88 13.02
C ASP A 4 -38.97 16.65 12.00
N PHE A 5 -39.31 16.06 10.86
CA PHE A 5 -38.38 15.82 9.73
C PHE A 5 -38.06 17.10 8.96
N GLU A 6 -39.06 17.98 8.74
CA GLU A 6 -38.82 19.31 8.15
C GLU A 6 -37.93 20.17 9.06
N GLY A 7 -38.19 20.19 10.38
CA GLY A 7 -37.35 20.90 11.35
C GLY A 7 -35.91 20.38 11.40
N LEU A 8 -35.72 19.07 11.29
CA LEU A 8 -34.40 18.43 11.24
C LEU A 8 -33.60 18.85 10.00
N ASN A 9 -34.24 18.84 8.82
CA ASN A 9 -33.60 19.23 7.57
C ASN A 9 -33.18 20.71 7.56
N GLU A 10 -34.01 21.59 8.13
CA GLU A 10 -33.68 23.01 8.21
C GLU A 10 -32.50 23.28 9.15
N LEU A 11 -32.48 22.63 10.32
CA LEU A 11 -31.34 22.71 11.23
C LEU A 11 -30.06 22.12 10.62
N HIS A 12 -30.17 21.04 9.84
CA HIS A 12 -29.00 20.47 9.15
C HIS A 12 -28.41 21.47 8.14
N LYS A 13 -29.25 22.10 7.31
CA LYS A 13 -28.81 23.17 6.39
C LYS A 13 -28.20 24.36 7.13
N GLN A 14 -28.76 24.72 8.29
CA GLN A 14 -28.21 25.79 9.12
C GLN A 14 -26.82 25.44 9.65
N ALA A 15 -26.61 24.19 10.07
CA ALA A 15 -25.29 23.71 10.49
C ALA A 15 -24.28 23.76 9.33
N ASP A 16 -24.67 23.32 8.13
CA ASP A 16 -23.83 23.39 6.93
C ASP A 16 -23.46 24.83 6.55
N ALA A 17 -24.40 25.76 6.66
CA ALA A 17 -24.14 27.18 6.42
C ALA A 17 -23.10 27.74 7.40
N CYS A 18 -23.20 27.40 8.69
CA CYS A 18 -22.20 27.76 9.69
C CYS A 18 -20.83 27.15 9.37
N MET A 19 -20.77 25.86 9.00
CA MET A 19 -19.53 25.15 8.61
C MET A 19 -18.85 25.83 7.43
N ASN A 20 -19.62 26.16 6.37
CA ASN A 20 -19.12 26.83 5.18
C ASN A 20 -18.62 28.26 5.46
N ALA A 21 -19.21 28.94 6.45
CA ALA A 21 -18.76 30.25 6.91
C ALA A 21 -17.55 30.18 7.86
N GLY A 22 -17.10 28.98 8.25
CA GLY A 22 -16.05 28.78 9.25
C GLY A 22 -16.49 29.03 10.71
N ASP A 23 -17.79 29.18 10.96
CA ASP A 23 -18.37 29.31 12.30
C ASP A 23 -18.64 27.94 12.92
N PHE A 24 -17.56 27.24 13.27
CA PHE A 24 -17.63 25.90 13.87
C PHE A 24 -18.29 25.90 15.27
N LYS A 25 -18.27 27.02 15.99
CA LYS A 25 -18.95 27.14 17.29
C LYS A 25 -20.47 27.28 17.11
N GLY A 26 -20.90 28.09 16.14
CA GLY A 26 -22.30 28.17 15.72
C GLY A 26 -22.82 26.82 15.23
N ALA A 27 -22.07 26.16 14.34
CA ALA A 27 -22.38 24.82 13.84
C ALA A 27 -22.52 23.81 14.99
N LEU A 28 -21.63 23.85 15.99
CA LEU A 28 -21.75 23.01 17.18
C LEU A 28 -23.03 23.30 17.96
N GLY A 29 -23.40 24.57 18.12
CA GLY A 29 -24.67 24.98 18.73
C GLY A 29 -25.88 24.37 18.03
N VAL A 30 -25.90 24.40 16.69
CA VAL A 30 -26.96 23.78 15.88
C VAL A 30 -26.95 22.27 16.00
N ALA A 31 -25.78 21.61 15.95
CA ALA A 31 -25.67 20.16 16.16
C ALA A 31 -26.25 19.72 17.53
N ARG A 32 -26.03 20.52 18.59
CA ARG A 32 -26.65 20.29 19.90
C ARG A 32 -28.16 20.48 19.89
N GLN A 33 -28.70 21.41 19.09
CA GLN A 33 -30.15 21.57 18.92
C GLN A 33 -30.75 20.34 18.24
N ILE A 34 -30.12 19.86 17.16
CA ILE A 34 -30.53 18.63 16.46
C ILE A 34 -30.53 17.45 17.43
N GLN A 35 -29.49 17.31 18.26
CA GLN A 35 -29.36 16.23 19.25
C GLN A 35 -30.51 16.23 20.27
N ARG A 36 -31.10 17.40 20.60
CA ARG A 36 -32.24 17.51 21.53
C ARG A 36 -33.57 17.05 20.93
N LEU A 37 -33.67 16.91 19.60
CA LEU A 37 -34.87 16.36 18.94
C LEU A 37 -35.06 14.87 19.22
N GLY A 38 -34.04 14.17 19.74
CA GLY A 38 -34.10 12.78 20.19
C GLY A 38 -33.00 11.91 19.59
N GLU A 39 -32.67 10.79 20.26
CA GLU A 39 -31.66 9.82 19.80
C GLU A 39 -32.22 8.82 18.78
N TYR A 40 -32.82 9.30 17.69
CA TYR A 40 -33.25 8.44 16.58
C TYR A 40 -32.05 8.07 15.70
N PRO A 41 -32.08 6.94 14.94
CA PRO A 41 -30.95 6.52 14.10
C PRO A 41 -30.51 7.59 13.10
N TYR A 42 -31.47 8.21 12.41
CA TYR A 42 -31.19 9.26 11.41
C TYR A 42 -30.64 10.55 12.04
N THR A 43 -31.20 10.99 13.17
CA THR A 43 -30.69 12.14 13.93
C THR A 43 -29.28 11.88 14.46
N SER A 44 -29.04 10.68 15.00
CA SER A 44 -27.72 10.27 15.51
C SER A 44 -26.68 10.24 14.39
N TYR A 45 -27.07 9.77 13.21
CA TYR A 45 -26.24 9.81 12.00
C TYR A 45 -25.86 11.24 11.62
N ILE A 46 -26.83 12.16 11.48
CA ILE A 46 -26.54 13.56 11.12
C ILE A 46 -25.62 14.22 12.14
N VAL A 47 -25.99 14.14 13.44
CA VAL A 47 -25.22 14.77 14.52
C VAL A 47 -23.80 14.21 14.57
N SER A 48 -23.63 12.90 14.36
CA SER A 48 -22.30 12.29 14.38
C SER A 48 -21.36 12.84 13.30
N GLY A 49 -21.86 13.01 12.07
CA GLY A 49 -21.08 13.59 10.97
C GLY A 49 -20.66 15.02 11.29
N LEU A 50 -21.61 15.85 11.73
CA LEU A 50 -21.35 17.22 12.16
C LEU A 50 -20.31 17.29 13.27
N LEU A 51 -20.44 16.48 14.33
CA LEU A 51 -19.48 16.47 15.44
C LEU A 51 -18.07 16.07 14.99
N ILE A 52 -17.95 15.10 14.08
CA ILE A 52 -16.65 14.67 13.55
C ILE A 52 -16.00 15.81 12.76
N ASP A 53 -16.73 16.45 11.86
CA ASP A 53 -16.19 17.53 11.02
C ASP A 53 -15.86 18.78 11.83
N ILE A 54 -16.74 19.17 12.76
CA ILE A 54 -16.52 20.28 13.70
C ILE A 54 -15.32 19.99 14.59
N GLY A 55 -15.25 18.79 15.17
CA GLY A 55 -14.18 18.38 16.05
C GLY A 55 -12.83 18.35 15.34
N SER A 56 -12.82 17.90 14.08
CA SER A 56 -11.64 17.93 13.20
C SER A 56 -11.19 19.36 12.92
N ALA A 57 -12.11 20.25 12.53
CA ALA A 57 -11.81 21.65 12.23
C ALA A 57 -11.31 22.44 13.46
N LEU A 58 -11.80 22.10 14.66
CA LEU A 58 -11.43 22.76 15.91
C LEU A 58 -10.26 22.09 16.65
N ASP A 59 -9.69 21.00 16.11
CA ASP A 59 -8.70 20.15 16.78
C ASP A 59 -9.12 19.67 18.19
N LYS A 60 -10.40 19.30 18.32
CA LYS A 60 -11.03 18.83 19.57
C LYS A 60 -11.34 17.34 19.53
N GLU A 61 -10.40 16.55 20.06
CA GLU A 61 -10.52 15.07 20.14
C GLU A 61 -11.82 14.62 20.84
N GLU A 62 -12.22 15.29 21.91
CA GLU A 62 -13.44 14.98 22.67
C GLU A 62 -14.71 15.03 21.80
N ILE A 63 -14.81 16.03 20.92
CA ILE A 63 -15.97 16.20 20.03
C ILE A 63 -15.97 15.10 18.95
N ILE A 64 -14.81 14.76 18.41
CA ILE A 64 -14.68 13.67 17.42
C ILE A 64 -15.05 12.33 18.04
N LEU A 65 -14.54 12.04 19.26
CA LEU A 65 -14.85 10.82 20.00
C LEU A 65 -16.34 10.71 20.31
N GLU A 66 -17.00 11.82 20.63
CA GLU A 66 -18.45 11.85 20.81
C GLU A 66 -19.18 11.44 19.52
N GLY A 67 -18.83 12.05 18.38
CA GLY A 67 -19.42 11.70 17.08
C GLY A 67 -19.22 10.23 16.72
N ILE A 68 -18.01 9.70 16.91
CA ILE A 68 -17.71 8.27 16.73
C ILE A 68 -18.58 7.40 17.65
N GLY A 69 -18.71 7.78 18.93
CA GLY A 69 -19.50 7.05 19.92
C GLY A 69 -20.98 6.97 19.57
N LEU A 70 -21.56 8.03 18.99
CA LEU A 70 -22.93 8.03 18.50
C LEU A 70 -23.14 7.04 17.35
N LEU A 71 -22.22 7.01 16.38
CA LEU A 71 -22.25 6.02 15.30
C LEU A 71 -22.11 4.61 15.83
N GLU A 72 -21.21 4.39 16.79
CA GLU A 72 -20.97 3.08 17.39
C GLU A 72 -22.20 2.53 18.10
N LYS A 73 -22.87 3.36 18.91
CA LYS A 73 -24.06 2.98 19.67
C LYS A 73 -25.24 2.60 18.77
N ARG A 74 -25.36 3.23 17.59
CA ARG A 74 -26.52 3.12 16.70
C ARG A 74 -26.23 2.45 15.37
N PHE A 75 -25.02 1.91 15.16
CA PHE A 75 -24.60 1.41 13.85
C PHE A 75 -25.55 0.35 13.30
N ASN A 76 -26.00 -0.59 14.13
CA ASN A 76 -26.90 -1.66 13.70
C ASN A 76 -28.27 -1.11 13.24
N ASP A 77 -28.79 -0.09 13.93
CA ASP A 77 -30.06 0.56 13.57
C ASP A 77 -29.91 1.39 12.28
N ILE A 78 -28.75 2.04 12.09
CA ILE A 78 -28.45 2.82 10.88
C ILE A 78 -28.21 1.89 9.68
N ALA A 79 -27.56 0.75 9.91
CA ALA A 79 -27.12 -0.17 8.88
C ALA A 79 -28.26 -0.99 8.24
N THR A 80 -29.51 -0.82 8.69
CA THR A 80 -30.69 -1.36 7.99
C THR A 80 -30.90 -0.70 6.63
N ASP A 81 -30.38 0.51 6.43
CA ASP A 81 -30.31 1.17 5.13
C ASP A 81 -28.85 1.13 4.62
N GLU A 82 -28.61 0.42 3.51
CA GLU A 82 -27.25 0.26 2.95
C GLU A 82 -26.57 1.59 2.61
N ARG A 83 -27.32 2.62 2.18
CA ARG A 83 -26.75 3.93 1.84
C ARG A 83 -26.28 4.66 3.09
N LEU A 84 -27.09 4.60 4.15
CA LEU A 84 -26.70 5.16 5.44
C LEU A 84 -25.57 4.35 6.08
N ALA A 85 -25.53 3.03 5.90
CA ALA A 85 -24.46 2.16 6.37
C ALA A 85 -23.10 2.53 5.75
N ALA A 86 -23.08 2.78 4.44
CA ALA A 86 -21.90 3.23 3.70
C ALA A 86 -21.40 4.57 4.24
N THR A 87 -22.29 5.56 4.36
CA THR A 87 -21.92 6.91 4.80
C THR A 87 -21.56 6.98 6.28
N ALA A 88 -22.24 6.21 7.13
CA ALA A 88 -21.89 6.06 8.54
C ALA A 88 -20.50 5.43 8.72
N SER A 89 -20.17 4.41 7.92
CA SER A 89 -18.84 3.79 7.94
C SER A 89 -17.77 4.79 7.48
N TYR A 90 -18.04 5.55 6.42
CA TYR A 90 -17.16 6.61 5.93
C TYR A 90 -16.93 7.71 6.98
N ASN A 91 -17.98 8.21 7.61
CA ASN A 91 -17.88 9.24 8.65
C ASN A 91 -17.06 8.73 9.85
N ARG A 92 -17.30 7.49 10.28
CA ARG A 92 -16.51 6.86 11.34
C ARG A 92 -15.03 6.75 10.96
N ALA A 93 -14.74 6.39 9.71
CA ALA A 93 -13.37 6.35 9.20
C ALA A 93 -12.70 7.73 9.22
N ASN A 94 -13.42 8.78 8.78
CA ASN A 94 -12.95 10.17 8.83
C ASN A 94 -12.67 10.63 10.27
N GLY A 95 -13.53 10.25 11.23
CA GLY A 95 -13.31 10.55 12.64
C GLY A 95 -12.02 9.94 13.17
N TYR A 96 -11.79 8.66 12.91
CA TYR A 96 -10.54 8.00 13.30
C TYR A 96 -9.32 8.61 12.57
N TYR A 97 -9.45 8.94 11.30
CA TYR A 97 -8.40 9.63 10.55
C TYR A 97 -8.09 11.04 11.11
N ALA A 98 -9.10 11.79 11.54
CA ALA A 98 -8.94 13.09 12.18
C ALA A 98 -8.22 12.97 13.54
N LEU A 99 -8.58 11.96 14.35
CA LEU A 99 -7.85 11.66 15.60
C LEU A 99 -6.39 11.33 15.34
N TYR A 100 -6.10 10.52 14.32
CA TYR A 100 -4.74 10.26 13.86
C TYR A 100 -4.00 11.57 13.50
N ALA A 101 -4.62 12.42 12.69
CA ALA A 101 -4.04 13.68 12.26
C ALA A 101 -3.76 14.66 13.41
N ILE A 102 -4.62 14.72 14.43
CA ILE A 102 -4.41 15.53 15.63
C ILE A 102 -3.23 14.99 16.45
N LYS A 103 -3.21 13.69 16.72
CA LYS A 103 -2.10 13.05 17.46
C LYS A 103 -0.75 13.26 16.76
N ARG A 104 -0.74 13.14 15.43
CA ARG A 104 0.43 13.39 14.60
C ARG A 104 0.90 14.85 14.64
N ARG A 105 0.00 15.82 14.83
CA ARG A 105 0.38 17.25 14.97
C ARG A 105 0.93 17.58 16.36
N ARG A 106 0.48 16.87 17.40
CA ARG A 106 0.91 17.07 18.80
C ARG A 106 2.23 16.38 19.13
N SER A 107 2.54 15.26 18.48
CA SER A 107 3.78 14.50 18.65
C SER A 107 4.69 14.69 17.44
N THR A 108 6.01 14.67 17.63
CA THR A 108 6.93 14.40 16.51
C THR A 108 6.51 13.12 15.79
N PHE A 109 6.57 13.11 14.46
CA PHE A 109 6.16 11.98 13.62
C PHE A 109 6.62 10.66 14.24
N ALA A 110 5.68 9.82 14.67
CA ALA A 110 5.98 8.56 15.35
C ALA A 110 6.25 7.48 14.29
N TYR A 111 7.43 7.55 13.67
CA TYR A 111 7.94 6.45 12.84
C TYR A 111 7.91 5.15 13.66
N PHE A 112 7.61 4.05 12.99
CA PHE A 112 7.63 2.70 13.54
C PHE A 112 6.70 2.52 14.76
N SER A 113 5.47 3.00 14.64
CA SER A 113 4.45 2.81 15.67
C SER A 113 3.14 2.28 15.09
N LYS A 114 2.52 1.30 15.77
CA LYS A 114 1.16 0.87 15.43
C LYS A 114 0.21 2.00 15.83
N THR A 115 -0.51 2.54 14.85
CA THR A 115 -1.48 3.61 15.11
C THR A 115 -2.89 3.08 14.99
N ILE A 116 -3.51 2.81 16.14
CA ILE A 116 -4.85 2.21 16.25
C ILE A 116 -5.89 3.03 15.47
N GLU A 117 -5.80 4.36 15.54
CA GLU A 117 -6.70 5.26 14.82
C GLU A 117 -6.59 5.06 13.31
N LEU A 118 -5.38 4.92 12.78
CA LEU A 118 -5.16 4.75 11.35
C LEU A 118 -5.64 3.37 10.87
N ASP A 119 -5.42 2.32 11.68
CA ASP A 119 -5.95 0.97 11.42
C ASP A 119 -7.48 0.97 11.34
N LYS A 120 -8.13 1.62 12.32
CA LYS A 120 -9.59 1.77 12.33
C LYS A 120 -10.09 2.59 11.16
N ALA A 121 -9.41 3.67 10.78
CA ALA A 121 -9.75 4.45 9.60
C ALA A 121 -9.71 3.59 8.33
N ARG A 122 -8.62 2.85 8.10
CA ARG A 122 -8.48 1.92 6.96
C ARG A 122 -9.56 0.84 6.96
N HIS A 123 -9.87 0.28 8.12
CA HIS A 123 -10.94 -0.72 8.28
C HIS A 123 -12.30 -0.14 7.86
N TYR A 124 -12.68 1.02 8.40
CA TYR A 124 -14.00 1.60 8.12
C TYR A 124 -14.12 2.18 6.71
N PHE A 125 -13.04 2.66 6.08
CA PHE A 125 -13.05 3.00 4.66
C PHE A 125 -13.29 1.77 3.78
N ARG A 126 -12.64 0.63 4.07
CA ARG A 126 -12.92 -0.62 3.35
C ARG A 126 -14.36 -1.09 3.57
N LYS A 127 -14.84 -1.03 4.81
CA LYS A 127 -16.23 -1.35 5.14
C LYS A 127 -17.22 -0.47 4.38
N ALA A 128 -16.95 0.83 4.24
CA ALA A 128 -17.79 1.73 3.45
C ALA A 128 -17.89 1.31 1.96
N LEU A 129 -16.82 0.72 1.40
CA LEU A 129 -16.77 0.21 0.03
C LEU A 129 -17.47 -1.15 -0.16
N GLU A 130 -17.79 -1.87 0.92
CA GLU A 130 -18.53 -3.14 0.85
C GLU A 130 -20.03 -2.94 0.60
N PHE A 131 -20.55 -1.75 0.91
CA PHE A 131 -21.94 -1.40 0.66
C PHE A 131 -22.15 -0.95 -0.79
N ASN A 132 -23.29 -1.29 -1.38
CA ASN A 132 -23.65 -0.90 -2.74
C ASN A 132 -23.99 0.61 -2.80
N SER A 133 -22.96 1.46 -2.89
CA SER A 133 -23.16 2.87 -3.24
C SER A 133 -23.22 3.06 -4.76
N VAL A 134 -24.24 3.77 -5.22
CA VAL A 134 -24.40 4.12 -6.64
C VAL A 134 -23.76 5.46 -7.01
N ASP A 135 -23.31 6.25 -6.02
CA ASP A 135 -22.67 7.55 -6.26
C ASP A 135 -21.16 7.38 -6.54
N PRO A 136 -20.70 7.59 -7.78
CA PRO A 136 -19.28 7.45 -8.11
C PRO A 136 -18.40 8.49 -7.40
N HIS A 137 -18.91 9.69 -7.13
CA HIS A 137 -18.15 10.73 -6.44
C HIS A 137 -17.84 10.29 -5.01
N PHE A 138 -18.86 9.82 -4.27
CA PHE A 138 -18.68 9.28 -2.92
C PHE A 138 -17.70 8.09 -2.88
N VAL A 139 -17.83 7.14 -3.82
CA VAL A 139 -16.86 6.02 -3.90
C VAL A 139 -15.45 6.52 -4.18
N SER A 140 -15.30 7.54 -5.04
CA SER A 140 -14.02 8.19 -5.32
C SER A 140 -13.41 8.82 -4.06
N GLN A 141 -14.19 9.55 -3.26
CA GLN A 141 -13.75 10.14 -1.99
C GLN A 141 -13.24 9.09 -1.00
N ILE A 142 -13.94 7.95 -0.86
CA ILE A 142 -13.50 6.87 0.02
C ILE A 142 -12.13 6.35 -0.40
N TRP A 143 -11.91 6.14 -1.70
CA TRP A 143 -10.62 5.70 -2.23
C TRP A 143 -9.52 6.74 -1.99
N VAL A 144 -9.80 8.04 -2.15
CA VAL A 144 -8.84 9.11 -1.84
C VAL A 144 -8.42 9.06 -0.37
N ASN A 145 -9.38 8.97 0.56
CA ASN A 145 -9.06 8.98 1.99
C ASN A 145 -8.37 7.70 2.45
N LEU A 146 -8.72 6.54 1.87
CA LEU A 146 -7.99 5.30 2.08
C LEU A 146 -6.55 5.41 1.56
N GLY A 147 -6.35 6.02 0.39
CA GLY A 147 -5.03 6.31 -0.16
C GLY A 147 -4.20 7.20 0.75
N ASN A 148 -4.81 8.25 1.31
CA ASN A 148 -4.15 9.13 2.27
C ASN A 148 -3.71 8.39 3.54
N CYS A 149 -4.50 7.41 4.00
CA CYS A 149 -4.09 6.58 5.14
C CYS A 149 -2.80 5.81 4.85
N PHE A 150 -2.64 5.27 3.64
CA PHE A 150 -1.44 4.58 3.21
C PHE A 150 -0.25 5.53 2.99
N ASP A 151 -0.49 6.67 2.33
CA ASP A 151 0.55 7.66 2.05
C ASP A 151 1.20 8.18 3.35
N ASN A 152 0.40 8.41 4.39
CA ASN A 152 0.86 8.89 5.69
C ASN A 152 1.87 7.96 6.39
N VAL A 153 1.87 6.67 6.07
CA VAL A 153 2.81 5.68 6.62
C VAL A 153 3.86 5.24 5.60
N GLY A 154 3.91 5.89 4.43
CA GLY A 154 4.87 5.60 3.38
C GLY A 154 4.50 4.44 2.47
N ARG A 155 3.27 3.90 2.60
CA ARG A 155 2.75 2.80 1.77
C ARG A 155 2.30 3.34 0.40
N VAL A 156 3.23 3.96 -0.33
CA VAL A 156 2.93 4.72 -1.55
C VAL A 156 2.43 3.80 -2.68
N VAL A 157 2.79 2.51 -2.69
CA VAL A 157 2.25 1.55 -3.69
C VAL A 157 0.74 1.41 -3.52
N GLU A 158 0.27 1.12 -2.31
CA GLU A 158 -1.16 1.00 -2.04
C GLU A 158 -1.88 2.35 -2.18
N ALA A 159 -1.21 3.46 -1.83
CA ALA A 159 -1.77 4.81 -2.04
C ALA A 159 -2.03 5.10 -3.53
N LEU A 160 -1.07 4.80 -4.42
CA LEU A 160 -1.24 4.94 -5.87
C LEU A 160 -2.39 4.10 -6.40
N ASP A 161 -2.49 2.83 -5.97
CA ASP A 161 -3.61 1.96 -6.34
C ASP A 161 -4.96 2.56 -5.90
N CYS A 162 -5.02 3.19 -4.72
CA CYS A 162 -6.22 3.85 -4.23
C CYS A 162 -6.57 5.10 -5.07
N TYR A 163 -5.61 5.99 -5.35
CA TYR A 163 -5.87 7.18 -6.16
C TYR A 163 -6.27 6.82 -7.60
N GLU A 164 -5.72 5.74 -8.15
CA GLU A 164 -6.16 5.23 -9.46
C GLU A 164 -7.57 4.67 -9.45
N LYS A 165 -7.96 3.99 -8.38
CA LYS A 165 -9.36 3.56 -8.21
C LYS A 165 -10.27 4.78 -8.10
N ALA A 166 -9.90 5.79 -7.31
CA ALA A 166 -10.67 7.04 -7.21
C ALA A 166 -10.91 7.67 -8.59
N LEU A 167 -9.83 7.85 -9.38
CA LEU A 167 -9.91 8.42 -10.73
C LEU A 167 -10.69 7.58 -11.75
N LYS A 168 -10.90 6.27 -11.50
CA LYS A 168 -11.79 5.44 -12.33
C LYS A 168 -13.27 5.74 -12.06
N TYR A 169 -13.63 6.07 -10.83
CA TYR A 169 -14.99 6.47 -10.48
C TYR A 169 -15.26 7.92 -10.85
N GLU A 170 -14.27 8.80 -10.67
CA GLU A 170 -14.40 10.23 -10.98
C GLU A 170 -13.10 10.81 -11.58
N PRO A 171 -13.01 10.86 -12.92
CA PRO A 171 -11.81 11.30 -13.63
C PRO A 171 -11.36 12.75 -13.38
N PRO A 172 -12.21 13.73 -13.03
CA PRO A 172 -11.72 15.02 -12.53
C PRO A 172 -11.81 15.16 -11.01
N HIS A 173 -11.54 14.11 -10.22
CA HIS A 173 -11.38 14.30 -8.77
C HIS A 173 -10.04 14.99 -8.48
N SER A 174 -10.08 16.28 -8.14
CA SER A 174 -8.89 17.13 -7.97
C SER A 174 -7.92 16.65 -6.88
N MET A 175 -8.40 16.27 -5.70
CA MET A 175 -7.52 15.71 -4.65
C MET A 175 -6.88 14.38 -5.07
N ALA A 176 -7.60 13.51 -5.79
CA ALA A 176 -7.02 12.26 -6.29
C ALA A 176 -5.89 12.53 -7.30
N LEU A 177 -6.08 13.49 -8.22
CA LEU A 177 -5.06 13.92 -9.17
C LEU A 177 -3.82 14.47 -8.45
N GLY A 178 -4.02 15.40 -7.52
CA GLY A 178 -2.94 16.04 -6.78
C GLY A 178 -2.15 15.05 -5.93
N ASN A 179 -2.85 14.20 -5.17
CA ASN A 179 -2.22 13.20 -4.32
C ASN A 179 -1.51 12.12 -5.13
N LYS A 180 -2.09 11.68 -6.26
CA LYS A 180 -1.40 10.78 -7.20
C LYS A 180 -0.11 11.41 -7.73
N GLY A 181 -0.16 12.68 -8.13
CA GLY A 181 1.01 13.39 -8.62
C GLY A 181 2.13 13.50 -7.57
N VAL A 182 1.79 13.77 -6.31
CA VAL A 182 2.75 13.79 -5.19
C VAL A 182 3.36 12.39 -4.93
N ALA A 183 2.54 11.34 -4.98
CA ALA A 183 3.02 9.97 -4.84
C ALA A 183 3.98 9.58 -5.99
N ILE A 184 3.67 9.95 -7.24
CA ILE A 184 4.55 9.74 -8.40
C ILE A 184 5.86 10.53 -8.25
N PHE A 185 5.80 11.78 -7.79
CA PHE A 185 7.00 12.58 -7.51
C PHE A 185 7.94 11.88 -6.52
N SER A 186 7.38 11.30 -5.45
CA SER A 186 8.15 10.56 -4.44
C SER A 186 8.89 9.36 -5.02
N TYR A 187 8.32 8.72 -6.05
CA TYR A 187 8.92 7.59 -6.76
C TYR A 187 9.86 7.97 -7.90
N ALA A 188 9.75 9.17 -8.46
CA ALA A 188 10.53 9.58 -9.62
C ALA A 188 12.04 9.37 -9.40
N ASN A 189 12.51 9.62 -8.18
CA ASN A 189 13.90 9.48 -7.78
C ASN A 189 14.46 8.05 -7.88
N VAL A 190 13.63 7.03 -7.64
CA VAL A 190 14.03 5.62 -7.78
C VAL A 190 13.70 5.05 -9.16
N ALA A 191 12.95 5.79 -10.00
CA ALA A 191 12.56 5.37 -11.35
C ALA A 191 13.74 5.29 -12.34
N GLY A 192 14.90 5.89 -12.04
CA GLY A 192 16.12 5.77 -12.86
C GLY A 192 16.02 6.54 -14.16
N GLU A 193 16.27 5.86 -15.28
CA GLU A 193 16.18 6.48 -16.61
C GLU A 193 14.79 7.06 -16.91
N HIS A 194 13.75 6.56 -16.24
CA HIS A 194 12.38 7.09 -16.36
C HIS A 194 12.06 8.24 -15.39
N GLN A 195 13.01 8.70 -14.57
CA GLN A 195 12.79 9.78 -13.60
C GLN A 195 12.17 11.02 -14.25
N GLY A 196 12.69 11.46 -15.39
CA GLY A 196 12.17 12.63 -16.10
C GLY A 196 10.70 12.49 -16.50
N ALA A 197 10.29 11.30 -16.97
CA ALA A 197 8.91 11.03 -17.34
C ALA A 197 7.98 11.05 -16.12
N PHE A 198 8.40 10.47 -15.00
CA PHE A 198 7.65 10.51 -13.73
C PHE A 198 7.47 11.94 -13.21
N LEU A 199 8.52 12.76 -13.27
CA LEU A 199 8.44 14.16 -12.85
C LEU A 199 7.48 14.97 -13.75
N LYS A 200 7.50 14.74 -15.07
CA LYS A 200 6.57 15.38 -16.02
C LYS A 200 5.12 14.92 -15.77
N GLU A 201 4.89 13.64 -15.51
CA GLU A 201 3.55 13.12 -15.16
C GLU A 201 3.06 13.72 -13.83
N ALA A 202 3.91 13.74 -12.80
CA ALA A 202 3.59 14.36 -11.51
C ALA A 202 3.21 15.84 -11.67
N TYR A 203 4.01 16.61 -12.42
CA TYR A 203 3.72 18.01 -12.72
C TYR A 203 2.38 18.18 -13.43
N SER A 204 2.10 17.35 -14.44
CA SER A 204 0.84 17.37 -15.18
C SER A 204 -0.37 17.10 -14.27
N LEU A 205 -0.30 16.05 -13.45
CA LEU A 205 -1.39 15.68 -12.52
C LEU A 205 -1.66 16.78 -11.48
N ILE A 206 -0.61 17.33 -10.88
CA ILE A 206 -0.74 18.38 -9.87
C ILE A 206 -1.27 19.68 -10.50
N SER A 207 -0.80 20.04 -11.70
CA SER A 207 -1.30 21.20 -12.44
C SER A 207 -2.78 21.04 -12.80
N GLN A 208 -3.19 19.84 -13.22
CA GLN A 208 -4.60 19.53 -13.49
C GLN A 208 -5.45 19.62 -12.22
N ALA A 209 -4.96 19.12 -11.08
CA ALA A 209 -5.66 19.23 -9.80
C ALA A 209 -5.95 20.69 -9.42
N LEU A 210 -4.94 21.57 -9.49
CA LEU A 210 -5.11 23.00 -9.21
C LEU A 210 -6.07 23.69 -10.18
N ARG A 211 -6.05 23.30 -11.46
CA ARG A 211 -6.95 23.85 -12.49
C ARG A 211 -8.40 23.43 -12.29
N VAL A 212 -8.65 22.17 -11.93
CA VAL A 212 -10.00 21.66 -11.62
C VAL A 212 -10.54 22.32 -10.35
N GLY A 213 -9.66 22.59 -9.39
CA GLY A 213 -9.97 23.26 -8.13
C GLY A 213 -9.80 22.32 -6.94
N VAL A 214 -8.96 22.73 -5.99
CA VAL A 214 -8.75 22.05 -4.71
C VAL A 214 -9.22 22.96 -3.58
N ASN A 215 -9.42 22.41 -2.38
CA ASN A 215 -9.68 23.23 -1.21
C ASN A 215 -8.53 24.22 -0.95
N TYR A 216 -8.86 25.42 -0.45
CA TYR A 216 -7.90 26.53 -0.32
C TYR A 216 -6.62 26.14 0.45
N GLN A 217 -6.75 25.25 1.44
CA GLN A 217 -5.64 24.76 2.28
C GLN A 217 -4.63 23.92 1.50
N SER A 218 -5.05 23.24 0.43
CA SER A 218 -4.17 22.38 -0.38
C SER A 218 -3.47 23.12 -1.51
N ILE A 219 -3.87 24.35 -1.83
CA ILE A 219 -3.23 25.14 -2.89
C ILE A 219 -1.72 25.33 -2.63
N PRO A 220 -1.28 25.83 -1.46
CA PRO A 220 0.16 26.01 -1.20
C PRO A 220 0.93 24.68 -1.22
N TYR A 221 0.31 23.61 -0.73
CA TYR A 221 0.90 22.28 -0.71
C TYR A 221 1.24 21.81 -2.12
N PHE A 222 0.29 21.84 -3.05
CA PHE A 222 0.50 21.43 -4.43
C PHE A 222 1.42 22.38 -5.22
N SER A 223 1.29 23.70 -5.02
CA SER A 223 2.17 24.69 -5.67
C SER A 223 3.65 24.51 -5.29
N ASN A 224 3.94 24.10 -4.05
CA ASN A 224 5.30 23.81 -3.62
C ASN A 224 5.92 22.63 -4.37
N TYR A 225 5.14 21.57 -4.63
CA TYR A 225 5.63 20.44 -5.43
C TYR A 225 5.89 20.82 -6.89
N LEU A 226 5.01 21.63 -7.51
CA LEU A 226 5.27 22.14 -8.86
C LEU A 226 6.58 22.93 -8.91
N SER A 227 6.79 23.83 -7.95
CA SER A 227 8.01 24.64 -7.85
C SER A 227 9.27 23.77 -7.66
N HIS A 228 9.17 22.71 -6.85
CA HIS A 228 10.27 21.75 -6.67
C HIS A 228 10.55 21.01 -7.97
N ILE A 229 9.52 20.49 -8.66
CA ILE A 229 9.72 19.80 -9.93
C ILE A 229 10.38 20.72 -10.95
N GLU A 230 9.91 21.96 -11.10
CA GLU A 230 10.52 22.96 -11.99
C GLU A 230 12.01 23.18 -11.69
N SER A 231 12.42 23.18 -10.42
CA SER A 231 13.82 23.40 -10.03
C SER A 231 14.77 22.27 -10.43
N ILE A 232 14.24 21.08 -10.74
CA ILE A 232 15.02 19.91 -11.15
C ILE A 232 15.42 20.02 -12.64
N PHE A 233 14.60 20.66 -13.47
CA PHE A 233 14.85 20.81 -14.90
C PHE A 233 15.64 22.08 -15.18
N LYS A 234 16.60 22.01 -16.11
CA LYS A 234 17.45 23.16 -16.47
C LYS A 234 16.66 24.20 -17.27
N ASP A 235 15.78 23.76 -18.15
CA ASP A 235 14.85 24.62 -18.89
C ASP A 235 13.42 24.33 -18.43
N LYS A 236 12.72 25.34 -17.90
CA LYS A 236 11.33 25.22 -17.46
C LYS A 236 10.40 24.79 -18.60
N LYS A 237 10.75 25.10 -19.86
CA LYS A 237 9.97 24.65 -21.03
C LYS A 237 9.93 23.13 -21.14
N GLU A 238 10.96 22.41 -20.70
CA GLU A 238 10.98 20.94 -20.71
C GLU A 238 9.87 20.32 -19.85
N VAL A 239 9.44 21.03 -18.79
CA VAL A 239 8.34 20.63 -17.90
C VAL A 239 6.98 21.04 -18.47
N LEU A 240 6.94 22.21 -19.14
CA LEU A 240 5.72 22.80 -19.72
C LEU A 240 5.33 22.19 -21.07
N GLU A 241 6.24 21.46 -21.73
CA GLU A 241 5.88 20.57 -22.83
C GLU A 241 4.81 19.59 -22.35
N ASN A 242 3.62 19.66 -22.94
CA ASN A 242 2.51 18.77 -22.60
C ASN A 242 3.01 17.32 -22.59
N PHE A 243 2.97 16.68 -21.43
CA PHE A 243 3.24 15.25 -21.33
C PHE A 243 2.24 14.52 -22.25
N SER A 244 2.72 14.04 -23.39
CA SER A 244 1.91 13.39 -24.42
C SER A 244 1.42 11.99 -24.03
N GLY A 245 1.53 11.64 -22.75
CA GLY A 245 1.42 10.27 -22.26
C GLY A 245 2.73 9.50 -22.44
N TYR A 246 2.78 8.34 -21.79
CA TYR A 246 3.81 7.36 -22.12
C TYR A 246 3.54 6.79 -23.52
N PRO A 247 4.58 6.45 -24.30
CA PRO A 247 4.39 5.77 -25.58
C PRO A 247 3.60 4.49 -25.36
N GLY A 248 2.63 4.19 -26.22
CA GLY A 248 1.90 2.92 -26.16
C GLY A 248 2.86 1.73 -26.19
N TYR A 249 2.44 0.61 -25.62
CA TYR A 249 3.18 -0.65 -25.69
C TYR A 249 2.51 -1.62 -26.66
N GLU A 250 3.33 -2.42 -27.33
CA GLU A 250 2.88 -3.58 -28.09
C GLU A 250 3.45 -4.82 -27.40
N ILE A 251 2.61 -5.79 -27.04
CA ILE A 251 3.09 -7.02 -26.42
C ILE A 251 3.86 -7.82 -27.48
N LYS A 252 5.18 -7.68 -27.46
CA LYS A 252 6.09 -8.52 -28.21
C LYS A 252 6.36 -9.77 -27.37
N ALA A 253 5.97 -10.92 -27.89
CA ALA A 253 6.18 -12.22 -27.27
C ALA A 253 6.54 -13.24 -28.34
N ASP A 254 7.53 -14.07 -28.06
CA ASP A 254 8.02 -15.15 -28.93
C ASP A 254 7.10 -16.38 -28.88
N SER A 255 6.22 -16.46 -27.86
CA SER A 255 5.28 -17.57 -27.67
C SER A 255 3.97 -17.15 -27.02
N LYS A 256 2.92 -17.98 -27.19
CA LYS A 256 1.65 -17.80 -26.48
C LYS A 256 1.81 -17.83 -24.95
N SER A 257 2.71 -18.66 -24.44
CA SER A 257 3.00 -18.75 -23.00
C SER A 257 3.64 -17.48 -22.46
N GLU A 258 4.55 -16.87 -23.23
CA GLU A 258 5.15 -15.60 -22.87
C GLU A 258 4.13 -14.46 -22.95
N GLN A 259 3.32 -14.42 -24.00
CA GLN A 259 2.23 -13.45 -24.11
C GLN A 259 1.28 -13.54 -22.91
N PHE A 260 0.86 -14.76 -22.53
CA PHE A 260 0.01 -14.99 -21.37
C PHE A 260 0.67 -14.50 -20.07
N LEU A 261 1.97 -14.72 -19.91
CA LEU A 261 2.74 -14.23 -18.76
C LEU A 261 2.72 -12.70 -18.70
N ILE A 262 3.04 -12.03 -19.80
CA ILE A 262 3.05 -10.57 -19.89
C ILE A 262 1.67 -10.00 -19.55
N GLU A 263 0.63 -10.51 -20.19
CA GLU A 263 -0.76 -10.08 -19.96
C GLU A 263 -1.20 -10.31 -18.51
N PHE A 264 -0.87 -11.47 -17.93
CA PHE A 264 -1.19 -11.76 -16.53
C PHE A 264 -0.47 -10.81 -15.57
N CYS A 265 0.82 -10.56 -15.80
CA CYS A 265 1.62 -9.63 -14.99
C CYS A 265 1.10 -8.19 -15.09
N MET A 266 0.77 -7.71 -16.29
CA MET A 266 0.24 -6.37 -16.51
C MET A 266 -1.13 -6.20 -15.84
N LYS A 267 -2.06 -7.14 -16.10
CA LYS A 267 -3.40 -7.15 -15.49
C LYS A 267 -3.35 -7.10 -13.96
N ASN A 268 -2.39 -7.79 -13.36
CA ASN A 268 -2.27 -7.91 -11.90
C ASN A 268 -1.19 -7.01 -11.27
N ARG A 269 -0.49 -6.19 -12.06
CA ARG A 269 0.64 -5.34 -11.62
C ARG A 269 1.71 -6.12 -10.85
N LEU A 270 2.26 -7.17 -11.45
CA LEU A 270 3.20 -8.09 -10.80
C LEU A 270 4.66 -7.92 -11.21
N TYR A 271 4.99 -6.95 -12.07
CA TYR A 271 6.39 -6.67 -12.40
C TYR A 271 7.09 -5.86 -11.31
N LEU A 272 8.34 -6.20 -11.00
CA LEU A 272 9.25 -5.44 -10.14
C LEU A 272 9.91 -4.31 -10.95
N ASN A 273 9.09 -3.45 -11.54
CA ASN A 273 9.54 -2.17 -12.08
C ASN A 273 8.60 -1.08 -11.58
N LEU A 274 9.11 0.15 -11.54
CA LEU A 274 8.36 1.29 -11.02
C LEU A 274 7.38 1.85 -12.05
N CYS A 275 7.60 1.62 -13.35
CA CYS A 275 6.68 1.95 -14.44
C CYS A 275 5.39 1.13 -14.40
N ASN A 276 5.28 0.13 -13.54
CA ASN A 276 4.09 -0.71 -13.44
C ASN A 276 2.84 0.03 -12.93
N PHE A 277 2.96 1.28 -12.46
CA PHE A 277 1.81 2.12 -12.16
C PHE A 277 1.21 2.71 -13.43
N CYS A 278 2.05 3.13 -14.39
CA CYS A 278 1.56 3.74 -15.62
C CYS A 278 0.84 2.74 -16.53
N GLN A 279 1.30 1.47 -16.60
CA GLN A 279 0.72 0.39 -17.43
C GLN A 279 0.46 0.82 -18.89
N ARG A 280 1.29 1.72 -19.43
CA ARG A 280 1.04 2.39 -20.71
C ARG A 280 2.17 2.27 -21.70
N CYS A 281 3.38 1.85 -21.29
CA CYS A 281 4.55 1.69 -22.15
C CYS A 281 5.32 0.40 -21.87
N ASP A 282 6.19 0.03 -22.81
CA ASP A 282 7.06 -1.17 -22.73
C ASP A 282 7.92 -1.18 -21.46
N ALA A 283 8.27 0.00 -20.92
CA ALA A 283 9.00 0.11 -19.66
C ALA A 283 8.25 -0.46 -18.43
N ALA A 284 6.94 -0.67 -18.54
CA ALA A 284 6.13 -1.33 -17.53
C ALA A 284 6.27 -2.88 -17.55
N ILE A 285 6.94 -3.45 -18.55
CA ILE A 285 7.18 -4.89 -18.70
C ILE A 285 8.59 -5.23 -18.18
N GLY A 286 8.69 -6.29 -17.36
CA GLY A 286 9.96 -6.83 -16.86
C GLY A 286 10.36 -6.32 -15.46
N ASP A 287 11.49 -6.80 -14.95
CA ASP A 287 11.92 -6.61 -13.56
C ASP A 287 13.24 -5.85 -13.49
N SER A 288 13.18 -4.53 -13.70
CA SER A 288 14.37 -3.66 -13.84
C SER A 288 14.91 -3.08 -12.54
N VAL A 289 14.40 -3.52 -11.38
CA VAL A 289 14.84 -2.96 -10.10
C VAL A 289 16.26 -3.39 -9.71
N LEU A 290 17.05 -2.41 -9.25
CA LEU A 290 18.43 -2.59 -8.77
C LEU A 290 18.82 -1.47 -7.79
N ILE A 291 19.87 -1.69 -7.00
CA ILE A 291 20.50 -0.64 -6.19
C ILE A 291 21.32 0.25 -7.13
N LYS A 292 20.81 1.46 -7.40
CA LYS A 292 21.42 2.37 -8.38
C LYS A 292 22.73 2.98 -7.91
N THR A 293 22.75 3.43 -6.66
CA THR A 293 23.90 4.12 -6.08
C THR A 293 24.00 3.78 -4.61
N MET A 294 25.21 3.56 -4.13
CA MET A 294 25.52 3.35 -2.72
C MET A 294 26.86 3.97 -2.40
N ILE A 295 26.99 4.52 -1.20
CA ILE A 295 28.26 4.97 -0.66
C ILE A 295 28.86 3.81 0.15
N VAL A 296 30.02 3.35 -0.30
CA VAL A 296 30.79 2.29 0.35
C VAL A 296 32.10 2.85 0.88
N ALA A 297 32.51 2.39 2.06
CA ALA A 297 33.85 2.66 2.57
C ALA A 297 34.85 1.77 1.84
N LEU A 298 35.98 2.32 1.40
CA LEU A 298 37.08 1.53 0.84
C LEU A 298 37.90 0.94 2.00
N ASN A 299 37.89 -0.38 2.15
CA ASN A 299 38.74 -1.10 3.11
C ASN A 299 39.91 -1.76 2.35
N PRO A 300 41.09 -1.10 2.24
CA PRO A 300 42.20 -1.58 1.42
C PRO A 300 42.95 -2.82 1.95
N GLY A 301 42.34 -3.65 2.80
CA GLY A 301 43.01 -4.76 3.50
C GLY A 301 42.27 -6.11 3.51
N GLU A 302 41.08 -6.23 2.92
CA GLU A 302 40.33 -7.50 2.92
C GLU A 302 40.68 -8.35 1.69
N SER A 303 40.91 -9.64 1.91
CA SER A 303 41.35 -10.61 0.90
C SER A 303 40.24 -11.07 -0.06
N ASP A 304 38.97 -10.83 0.27
CA ASP A 304 37.81 -11.12 -0.58
C ASP A 304 37.10 -9.80 -0.98
N PRO A 305 37.10 -9.45 -2.29
CA PRO A 305 36.43 -8.26 -2.79
C PRO A 305 34.91 -8.22 -2.50
N ILE A 306 34.23 -9.37 -2.32
CA ILE A 306 32.78 -9.46 -2.11
C ILE A 306 32.40 -9.47 -0.62
N GLU A 307 33.28 -9.97 0.26
CA GLU A 307 33.10 -9.82 1.71
C GLU A 307 33.30 -8.37 2.15
N GLY A 308 34.26 -7.66 1.56
CA GLY A 308 34.51 -6.25 1.87
C GLY A 308 33.64 -5.24 1.14
N ASP A 309 33.09 -5.58 -0.03
CA ASP A 309 32.24 -4.67 -0.79
C ASP A 309 30.76 -4.83 -0.42
N ARG A 310 30.32 -3.92 0.46
CA ARG A 310 28.94 -3.80 0.91
C ARG A 310 27.93 -3.63 -0.23
N TYR A 311 28.29 -2.93 -1.31
CA TYR A 311 27.39 -2.74 -2.46
C TYR A 311 27.19 -4.05 -3.22
N LEU A 312 28.27 -4.77 -3.52
CA LEU A 312 28.19 -6.06 -4.21
C LEU A 312 27.41 -7.09 -3.38
N ARG A 313 27.62 -7.11 -2.07
CA ARG A 313 26.93 -8.02 -1.15
C ARG A 313 25.43 -7.76 -1.08
N LEU A 314 25.02 -6.51 -0.86
CA LEU A 314 23.59 -6.14 -0.84
C LEU A 314 22.96 -6.33 -2.23
N SER A 315 23.69 -6.04 -3.31
CA SER A 315 23.21 -6.31 -4.67
C SER A 315 23.02 -7.81 -4.93
N SER A 316 23.89 -8.67 -4.38
CA SER A 316 23.72 -10.13 -4.42
C SER A 316 22.45 -10.58 -3.69
N PHE A 317 22.19 -10.05 -2.48
CA PHE A 317 20.94 -10.34 -1.77
C PHE A 317 19.70 -9.89 -2.55
N LEU A 318 19.74 -8.69 -3.14
CA LEU A 318 18.66 -8.20 -3.98
C LEU A 318 18.47 -9.07 -5.23
N ASN A 319 19.55 -9.52 -5.86
CA ASN A 319 19.46 -10.42 -7.03
C ASN A 319 18.77 -11.74 -6.68
N GLN A 320 19.06 -12.31 -5.52
CA GLN A 320 18.35 -13.50 -5.02
C GLN A 320 16.87 -13.21 -4.77
N ILE A 321 16.55 -12.13 -4.04
CA ILE A 321 15.16 -11.70 -3.78
C ILE A 321 14.38 -11.53 -5.09
N LYS A 322 14.98 -10.88 -6.10
CA LYS A 322 14.37 -10.69 -7.42
C LYS A 322 14.11 -12.02 -8.11
N GLN A 323 15.10 -12.90 -8.16
CA GLN A 323 14.93 -14.19 -8.85
C GLN A 323 13.92 -15.11 -8.15
N ASP A 324 13.89 -15.11 -6.81
CA ASP A 324 12.86 -15.83 -6.06
C ASP A 324 11.46 -15.29 -6.38
N TYR A 325 11.32 -13.96 -6.45
CA TYR A 325 10.04 -13.33 -6.76
C TYR A 325 9.58 -13.68 -8.18
N ILE A 326 10.46 -13.53 -9.17
CA ILE A 326 10.20 -13.83 -10.57
C ILE A 326 9.79 -15.31 -10.72
N THR A 327 10.52 -16.21 -10.05
CA THR A 327 10.23 -17.65 -10.07
C THR A 327 8.89 -17.96 -9.42
N ALA A 328 8.62 -17.41 -8.24
CA ALA A 328 7.36 -17.64 -7.54
C ALA A 328 6.17 -17.12 -8.35
N ARG A 329 6.27 -15.89 -8.89
CA ARG A 329 5.30 -15.31 -9.82
C ARG A 329 5.09 -16.19 -11.04
N PHE A 330 6.15 -16.74 -11.62
CA PHE A 330 6.05 -17.62 -12.78
C PHE A 330 5.29 -18.92 -12.45
N LEU A 331 5.55 -19.54 -11.29
CA LEU A 331 4.80 -20.72 -10.84
C LEU A 331 3.30 -20.41 -10.67
N LEU A 332 2.95 -19.25 -10.11
CA LEU A 332 1.57 -18.80 -10.01
C LEU A 332 0.92 -18.69 -11.39
N ILE A 333 1.61 -18.09 -12.37
CA ILE A 333 1.11 -17.92 -13.74
C ILE A 333 0.92 -19.27 -14.43
N LEU A 334 1.91 -20.17 -14.35
CA LEU A 334 1.83 -21.52 -14.92
C LEU A 334 0.63 -22.30 -14.36
N SER A 335 0.30 -22.12 -13.08
CA SER A 335 -0.88 -22.76 -12.48
C SER A 335 -2.19 -22.37 -13.18
N GLN A 336 -2.25 -21.20 -13.82
CA GLN A 336 -3.42 -20.66 -14.52
C GLN A 336 -3.37 -20.86 -16.04
N TYR A 337 -2.21 -21.21 -16.61
CA TYR A 337 -2.07 -21.40 -18.05
C TYR A 337 -2.69 -22.72 -18.49
N LYS A 338 -3.84 -22.64 -19.19
CA LYS A 338 -4.66 -23.80 -19.56
C LYS A 338 -4.02 -24.67 -20.65
N GLU A 339 -3.28 -24.09 -21.58
CA GLU A 339 -2.62 -24.84 -22.67
C GLU A 339 -1.42 -25.67 -22.17
N LEU A 340 -0.95 -25.44 -20.94
CA LEU A 340 0.13 -26.22 -20.33
C LEU A 340 -0.36 -27.64 -19.99
N ASN A 341 0.07 -28.65 -20.74
CA ASN A 341 -0.20 -30.04 -20.37
C ASN A 341 0.74 -30.47 -19.23
N LEU A 342 0.20 -30.70 -18.03
CA LEU A 342 0.92 -31.21 -16.86
C LEU A 342 0.53 -32.65 -16.50
N ASP A 343 -0.41 -33.25 -17.23
CA ASP A 343 -0.95 -34.58 -16.91
C ASP A 343 0.14 -35.66 -16.94
N PHE A 344 1.19 -35.45 -17.72
CA PHE A 344 2.33 -36.36 -17.79
C PHE A 344 3.10 -36.45 -16.47
N VAL A 345 3.12 -35.38 -15.67
CA VAL A 345 3.76 -35.34 -14.34
C VAL A 345 2.96 -36.20 -13.35
N ASP A 346 1.63 -36.12 -13.44
CA ASP A 346 0.71 -36.81 -12.52
C ASP A 346 0.43 -38.28 -12.93
N ARG A 347 0.65 -38.66 -14.20
CA ARG A 347 0.24 -39.95 -14.81
C ARG A 347 0.70 -41.23 -14.08
N ARG A 348 1.77 -41.16 -13.29
CA ARG A 348 2.34 -42.31 -12.56
C ARG A 348 2.47 -42.07 -11.06
N VAL A 349 1.78 -41.05 -10.54
CA VAL A 349 1.71 -40.76 -9.11
C VAL A 349 0.54 -41.55 -8.53
N ARG A 350 0.78 -42.38 -7.51
CA ARG A 350 -0.27 -43.11 -6.81
C ARG A 350 -0.74 -42.30 -5.61
N ILE A 351 -2.02 -41.95 -5.59
CA ILE A 351 -2.66 -41.16 -4.53
C ILE A 351 -3.87 -41.98 -4.06
N ILE A 352 -3.96 -42.20 -2.75
CA ILE A 352 -5.10 -42.88 -2.15
C ILE A 352 -6.24 -41.88 -2.06
N ASP A 353 -7.41 -42.24 -2.57
CA ASP A 353 -8.63 -41.47 -2.34
C ASP A 353 -9.03 -41.60 -0.86
N THR A 354 -8.85 -40.52 -0.12
CA THR A 354 -9.18 -40.40 1.31
C THR A 354 -10.65 -40.09 1.57
N LEU A 355 -11.50 -40.01 0.52
CA LEU A 355 -12.92 -39.67 0.59
C LEU A 355 -13.22 -38.31 1.24
N ASP A 356 -12.22 -37.43 1.30
CA ASP A 356 -12.30 -36.07 1.85
C ASP A 356 -12.41 -34.99 0.75
N TYR A 357 -12.53 -35.43 -0.51
CA TYR A 357 -12.61 -34.60 -1.70
C TYR A 357 -11.40 -33.67 -1.89
N SER A 358 -10.25 -34.03 -1.32
CA SER A 358 -8.98 -33.34 -1.52
C SER A 358 -8.42 -33.58 -2.92
N ILE A 359 -7.94 -32.49 -3.53
CA ILE A 359 -7.34 -32.43 -4.86
C ILE A 359 -5.83 -32.47 -4.69
N HIS A 360 -5.22 -33.46 -5.34
CA HIS A 360 -3.79 -33.60 -5.43
C HIS A 360 -3.38 -33.64 -6.90
N ASN A 361 -2.77 -32.56 -7.39
CA ASN A 361 -2.20 -32.49 -8.74
C ASN A 361 -1.10 -31.42 -8.80
N THR A 362 -0.31 -31.48 -9.86
CA THR A 362 0.82 -30.57 -10.05
C THR A 362 0.40 -29.10 -10.06
N ARG A 363 -0.79 -28.75 -10.60
CA ARG A 363 -1.26 -27.34 -10.64
C ARG A 363 -1.49 -26.75 -9.26
N VAL A 364 -2.06 -27.52 -8.34
CA VAL A 364 -2.24 -27.09 -6.93
C VAL A 364 -0.88 -26.87 -6.26
N GLU A 365 0.07 -27.77 -6.51
CA GLU A 365 1.42 -27.67 -5.93
C GLU A 365 2.21 -26.46 -6.47
N LEU A 366 2.00 -26.05 -7.73
CA LEU A 366 2.57 -24.80 -8.26
C LEU A 366 2.10 -23.58 -7.45
N ILE A 367 0.82 -23.52 -7.08
CA ILE A 367 0.29 -22.40 -6.28
C ILE A 367 0.88 -22.45 -4.85
N LYS A 368 0.91 -23.62 -4.22
CA LYS A 368 1.51 -23.78 -2.88
C LYS A 368 2.99 -23.39 -2.86
N MET A 369 3.75 -23.77 -3.90
CA MET A 369 5.16 -23.43 -4.00
C MET A 369 5.36 -21.93 -4.25
N SER A 370 4.56 -21.32 -5.12
CA SER A 370 4.53 -19.86 -5.29
C SER A 370 4.27 -19.17 -3.95
N PHE A 371 3.27 -19.62 -3.19
CA PHE A 371 2.92 -18.99 -1.91
C PHE A 371 4.09 -19.04 -0.92
N LYS A 372 4.68 -20.23 -0.70
CA LYS A 372 5.81 -20.41 0.22
C LYS A 372 7.00 -19.53 -0.16
N ASN A 373 7.34 -19.48 -1.45
CA ASN A 373 8.45 -18.68 -1.94
C ASN A 373 8.18 -17.17 -1.77
N LEU A 374 6.98 -16.69 -2.11
CA LEU A 374 6.59 -15.29 -1.91
C LEU A 374 6.68 -14.88 -0.43
N TYR A 375 6.21 -15.72 0.49
CA TYR A 375 6.32 -15.42 1.90
C TYR A 375 7.78 -15.40 2.37
N GLY A 376 8.59 -16.38 1.95
CA GLY A 376 10.00 -16.47 2.31
C GLY A 376 10.83 -15.27 1.83
N ILE A 377 10.38 -14.55 0.79
CA ILE A 377 11.01 -13.30 0.35
C ILE A 377 10.89 -12.21 1.42
N LEU A 378 9.80 -12.15 2.18
CA LEU A 378 9.64 -11.18 3.26
C LEU A 378 10.75 -11.37 4.32
N ASP A 379 11.09 -12.62 4.64
CA ASP A 379 12.17 -12.95 5.58
C ASP A 379 13.54 -12.57 5.00
N LYS A 380 13.75 -12.73 3.69
CA LYS A 380 14.97 -12.25 3.00
C LYS A 380 15.07 -10.72 3.00
N ILE A 381 13.95 -10.00 2.87
CA ILE A 381 13.91 -8.53 3.04
C ILE A 381 14.31 -8.15 4.47
N ALA A 382 13.81 -8.87 5.47
CA ALA A 382 14.18 -8.64 6.88
C ALA A 382 15.70 -8.82 7.10
N TYR A 383 16.27 -9.89 6.56
CA TYR A 383 17.71 -10.12 6.59
C TYR A 383 18.48 -9.00 5.89
N PHE A 384 18.04 -8.57 4.71
CA PHE A 384 18.65 -7.44 3.98
C PHE A 384 18.65 -6.17 4.83
N VAL A 385 17.51 -5.80 5.44
CA VAL A 385 17.37 -4.61 6.29
C VAL A 385 18.32 -4.70 7.49
N GLY A 386 18.36 -5.85 8.16
CA GLY A 386 19.26 -6.10 9.28
C GLY A 386 20.73 -5.92 8.89
N TYR A 387 21.13 -6.48 7.74
CA TYR A 387 22.49 -6.36 7.24
C TYR A 387 22.81 -4.90 6.87
N TYR A 388 21.88 -4.22 6.21
CA TYR A 388 22.06 -2.82 5.82
C TYR A 388 22.21 -1.91 7.04
N LEU A 389 21.42 -2.10 8.10
CA LEU A 389 21.49 -1.27 9.29
C LEU A 389 22.60 -1.70 10.27
N GLY A 390 23.32 -2.79 9.98
CA GLY A 390 24.35 -3.32 10.88
C GLY A 390 23.78 -3.85 12.18
N LEU A 391 22.56 -4.39 12.16
CA LEU A 391 21.94 -5.00 13.34
C LEU A 391 22.67 -6.29 13.71
N THR A 392 22.64 -6.67 15.00
CA THR A 392 23.17 -7.97 15.41
C THR A 392 22.26 -9.07 14.88
N ILE A 393 22.75 -9.82 13.89
CA ILE A 393 21.99 -10.89 13.24
C ILE A 393 22.36 -12.25 13.81
N HIS A 394 21.45 -12.85 14.57
CA HIS A 394 21.49 -14.29 14.83
C HIS A 394 20.72 -14.98 13.70
N SER A 395 21.44 -15.65 12.80
CA SER A 395 20.91 -16.18 11.52
C SER A 395 19.73 -17.16 11.63
N ARG A 396 19.43 -17.67 12.83
CA ARG A 396 18.29 -18.57 13.09
C ARG A 396 17.01 -17.85 13.55
N ASP A 397 17.10 -16.57 13.91
CA ASP A 397 16.02 -15.86 14.61
C ASP A 397 15.47 -14.64 13.85
N ILE A 398 15.99 -14.35 12.65
CA ILE A 398 15.54 -13.21 11.84
C ILE A 398 14.48 -13.65 10.84
N ASP A 399 13.30 -13.08 11.00
CA ASP A 399 12.19 -13.14 10.07
C ASP A 399 11.56 -11.75 9.93
N PHE A 400 10.59 -11.63 9.02
CA PHE A 400 9.92 -10.36 8.75
C PHE A 400 9.19 -9.75 9.95
N HIS A 401 8.87 -10.53 10.98
CA HIS A 401 8.16 -10.08 12.17
C HIS A 401 9.13 -9.68 13.30
N THR A 402 10.26 -10.37 13.41
CA THR A 402 11.20 -10.18 14.53
C THR A 402 12.16 -9.01 14.33
N ILE A 403 12.54 -8.69 13.09
CA ILE A 403 13.61 -7.71 12.77
C ILE A 403 13.40 -6.32 13.39
N TRP A 404 12.16 -5.94 13.65
CA TRP A 404 11.81 -4.59 14.08
C TRP A 404 12.11 -4.30 15.55
N TYR A 405 12.35 -5.33 16.38
CA TYR A 405 12.34 -5.20 17.83
C TYR A 405 13.62 -5.76 18.47
N ASP A 406 14.13 -5.11 19.52
CA ASP A 406 15.31 -5.61 20.27
C ASP A 406 15.02 -6.94 20.98
N LYS A 407 13.79 -7.12 21.46
CA LYS A 407 13.30 -8.34 22.12
C LYS A 407 11.87 -8.62 21.70
N TYR A 408 11.71 -9.24 20.52
CA TYR A 408 10.39 -9.50 19.92
C TYR A 408 9.36 -10.15 20.87
N ARG A 409 9.79 -11.14 21.66
CA ARG A 409 8.91 -11.90 22.58
C ARG A 409 8.65 -11.20 23.93
N SER A 410 9.21 -10.01 24.16
CA SER A 410 8.99 -9.25 25.40
C SER A 410 7.59 -8.63 25.41
N LYS A 411 6.91 -8.65 26.57
CA LYS A 411 5.64 -7.94 26.76
C LYS A 411 5.77 -6.43 26.54
N ASN A 412 6.95 -5.87 26.84
CA ASN A 412 7.27 -4.45 26.64
C ASN A 412 8.24 -4.29 25.45
N ARG A 413 8.02 -5.01 24.35
CA ARG A 413 8.89 -4.92 23.17
C ARG A 413 8.91 -3.47 22.65
N THR A 414 10.12 -2.96 22.43
CA THR A 414 10.37 -1.66 21.82
C THR A 414 10.99 -1.86 20.45
N VAL A 415 10.71 -0.94 19.54
CA VAL A 415 11.35 -0.93 18.22
C VAL A 415 12.84 -0.69 18.40
N ASN A 416 13.65 -1.40 17.62
CA ASN A 416 15.10 -1.28 17.63
C ASN A 416 15.53 0.18 17.38
N SER A 417 16.45 0.68 18.22
CA SER A 417 16.88 2.08 18.17
C SER A 417 17.55 2.49 16.85
N ALA A 418 18.27 1.59 16.19
CA ALA A 418 18.90 1.87 14.90
C ALA A 418 17.85 2.04 13.80
N ILE A 419 16.74 1.28 13.86
CA ILE A 419 15.58 1.47 12.97
C ILE A 419 14.91 2.81 13.26
N MET A 420 14.59 3.10 14.52
CA MET A 420 13.95 4.35 14.96
C MET A 420 14.71 5.59 14.47
N THR A 421 16.04 5.56 14.57
CA THR A 421 16.91 6.70 14.24
C THR A 421 16.90 7.02 12.74
N THR A 422 16.58 6.05 11.87
CA THR A 422 16.54 6.30 10.41
C THR A 422 15.52 7.38 10.04
N GLN A 423 14.37 7.44 10.73
CA GLN A 423 13.21 8.25 10.35
C GLN A 423 12.88 8.10 8.85
N ASN A 424 13.02 6.88 8.33
CA ASN A 424 12.86 6.59 6.91
C ASN A 424 11.42 6.16 6.61
N LEU A 425 10.72 6.94 5.78
CA LEU A 425 9.31 6.69 5.48
C LEU A 425 9.08 5.38 4.72
N ALA A 426 10.01 4.95 3.87
CA ALA A 426 9.90 3.67 3.16
C ALA A 426 10.19 2.47 4.07
N LEU A 427 11.12 2.61 5.02
CA LEU A 427 11.31 1.61 6.07
C LEU A 427 10.08 1.53 6.98
N ASN A 428 9.44 2.67 7.25
CA ASN A 428 8.17 2.71 7.98
C ASN A 428 7.04 2.02 7.22
N ALA A 429 7.05 2.05 5.89
CA ALA A 429 6.09 1.30 5.07
C ALA A 429 6.27 -0.22 5.24
N LEU A 430 7.52 -0.71 5.30
CA LEU A 430 7.79 -2.12 5.61
C LEU A 430 7.35 -2.50 7.03
N PHE A 431 7.54 -1.60 8.00
CA PHE A 431 7.06 -1.80 9.36
C PHE A 431 5.52 -1.79 9.44
N ASP A 432 4.83 -0.85 8.79
CA ASP A 432 3.36 -0.87 8.74
C ASP A 432 2.86 -2.15 8.04
N LEU A 433 3.55 -2.62 6.99
CA LEU A 433 3.23 -3.88 6.33
C LEU A 433 3.42 -5.10 7.25
N HIS A 434 4.45 -5.17 8.09
CA HIS A 434 4.59 -6.31 9.02
C HIS A 434 3.45 -6.35 10.03
N LEU A 435 2.95 -5.19 10.48
CA LEU A 435 1.83 -5.12 11.42
C LEU A 435 0.55 -5.70 10.82
N ASP A 436 0.35 -5.61 9.50
CA ASP A 436 -0.80 -6.20 8.83
C ASP A 436 -0.82 -7.75 8.95
N PHE A 437 0.30 -8.42 9.23
CA PHE A 437 0.35 -9.88 9.44
C PHE A 437 0.22 -10.31 10.91
N GLU A 438 0.26 -9.36 11.84
CA GLU A 438 0.34 -9.62 13.28
C GLU A 438 -1.03 -9.52 13.96
N GLY A 439 -1.33 -10.45 14.87
CA GLY A 439 -2.53 -10.41 15.72
C GLY A 439 -3.84 -10.30 14.92
N ASP A 440 -4.51 -9.16 15.04
CA ASP A 440 -5.76 -8.82 14.33
C ASP A 440 -5.53 -8.11 12.98
N GLY A 441 -4.29 -8.10 12.49
CA GLY A 441 -3.91 -7.50 11.22
C GLY A 441 -4.66 -8.10 10.02
N ILE A 442 -4.90 -7.28 9.01
CA ILE A 442 -5.73 -7.63 7.85
C ILE A 442 -5.20 -8.81 7.02
N TYR A 443 -3.90 -9.09 7.11
CA TYR A 443 -3.22 -10.19 6.40
C TYR A 443 -2.78 -11.31 7.34
N HIS A 444 -3.30 -11.35 8.57
CA HIS A 444 -2.99 -12.42 9.52
C HIS A 444 -3.32 -13.81 8.96
N TYR A 445 -4.39 -13.96 8.19
CA TYR A 445 -4.73 -15.23 7.53
C TYR A 445 -3.67 -15.70 6.51
N LEU A 446 -2.89 -14.79 5.90
CA LEU A 446 -1.79 -15.19 5.01
C LEU A 446 -0.65 -15.81 5.82
N LYS A 447 -0.38 -15.30 7.03
CA LYS A 447 0.55 -15.91 7.97
C LYS A 447 0.07 -17.31 8.38
N ASN A 448 -1.20 -17.46 8.74
CA ASN A 448 -1.74 -18.78 9.08
C ASN A 448 -1.67 -19.77 7.91
N THR A 449 -1.95 -19.30 6.70
CA THR A 449 -1.79 -20.10 5.47
C THR A 449 -0.34 -20.54 5.28
N ARG A 450 0.63 -19.64 5.50
CA ARG A 450 2.06 -19.98 5.45
C ARG A 450 2.40 -21.06 6.48
N ASP A 451 1.97 -20.89 7.72
CA ASP A 451 2.27 -21.82 8.80
C ASP A 451 1.64 -23.20 8.54
N ALA A 452 0.43 -23.23 7.97
CA ALA A 452 -0.19 -24.47 7.53
C ALA A 452 0.56 -25.13 6.35
N LEU A 453 1.07 -24.36 5.38
CA LEU A 453 1.85 -24.90 4.24
C LEU A 453 3.26 -25.38 4.60
N THR A 454 3.85 -24.87 5.68
CA THR A 454 5.26 -25.10 6.03
C THR A 454 5.43 -26.06 7.19
N HIS A 455 4.49 -26.06 8.15
CA HIS A 455 4.60 -26.85 9.38
C HIS A 455 3.45 -27.84 9.58
N ARG A 456 2.42 -27.81 8.73
CA ARG A 456 1.25 -28.70 8.78
C ARG A 456 0.88 -29.18 7.36
N PHE A 457 -0.38 -29.60 7.18
CA PHE A 457 -0.94 -30.00 5.90
C PHE A 457 -2.13 -29.12 5.55
N ILE A 458 -2.24 -28.71 4.28
CA ILE A 458 -3.41 -28.04 3.74
C ILE A 458 -4.13 -28.97 2.77
N ASN A 459 -5.42 -29.15 3.01
CA ASN A 459 -6.38 -29.84 2.16
C ASN A 459 -6.98 -28.85 1.17
N ILE A 460 -6.74 -29.10 -0.12
CA ILE A 460 -7.32 -28.31 -1.21
C ILE A 460 -8.52 -29.06 -1.76
N ARG A 461 -9.73 -28.63 -1.45
CA ARG A 461 -10.95 -29.38 -1.76
C ARG A 461 -11.65 -28.88 -3.02
N LEU A 462 -12.42 -29.76 -3.67
CA LEU A 462 -13.28 -29.42 -4.82
C LEU A 462 -14.30 -28.34 -4.46
N ASN A 463 -15.01 -28.53 -3.35
CA ASN A 463 -15.95 -27.56 -2.79
C ASN A 463 -15.67 -27.41 -1.30
N GLN A 464 -15.69 -26.17 -0.81
CA GLN A 464 -15.55 -25.84 0.60
C GLN A 464 -16.39 -24.61 0.90
N SER A 465 -17.53 -24.81 1.59
CA SER A 465 -18.47 -23.71 1.89
C SER A 465 -17.89 -22.67 2.86
N SER A 466 -17.03 -23.12 3.78
CA SER A 466 -16.36 -22.27 4.76
C SER A 466 -14.87 -22.60 4.79
N PRO A 467 -14.04 -21.89 4.01
CA PRO A 467 -12.59 -22.09 4.04
C PRO A 467 -12.00 -21.73 5.41
N ASP A 468 -11.07 -22.54 5.89
CA ASP A 468 -10.26 -22.26 7.07
C ASP A 468 -8.75 -22.27 6.70
N ASP A 469 -7.86 -22.27 7.70
CA ASP A 469 -6.42 -22.22 7.49
C ASP A 469 -5.83 -23.52 6.92
N GLU A 470 -6.52 -24.65 7.09
CA GLU A 470 -6.09 -25.99 6.67
C GLU A 470 -6.99 -26.57 5.55
N ASN A 471 -8.20 -26.07 5.36
CA ASN A 471 -9.17 -26.57 4.38
C ASN A 471 -9.67 -25.42 3.51
N MET A 472 -9.32 -25.42 2.22
CA MET A 472 -9.72 -24.35 1.31
C MET A 472 -9.88 -24.85 -0.12
N THR A 473 -10.48 -24.05 -0.99
CA THR A 473 -10.54 -24.39 -2.42
C THR A 473 -9.26 -23.96 -3.13
N ARG A 474 -9.04 -24.48 -4.35
CA ARG A 474 -7.96 -24.02 -5.24
C ARG A 474 -8.05 -22.52 -5.52
N GLU A 475 -9.28 -21.99 -5.66
CA GLU A 475 -9.52 -20.58 -5.92
C GLU A 475 -9.16 -19.72 -4.72
N THR A 476 -9.53 -20.12 -3.50
CA THR A 476 -9.13 -19.42 -2.27
C THR A 476 -7.61 -19.37 -2.15
N LEU A 477 -6.91 -20.49 -2.36
CA LEU A 477 -5.45 -20.53 -2.33
C LEU A 477 -4.85 -19.62 -3.41
N PHE A 478 -5.40 -19.62 -4.62
CA PHE A 478 -4.94 -18.75 -5.71
C PHE A 478 -5.09 -17.27 -5.36
N ILE A 479 -6.25 -16.85 -4.85
CA ILE A 479 -6.52 -15.46 -4.45
C ILE A 479 -5.55 -15.02 -3.36
N ARG A 480 -5.36 -15.84 -2.31
CA ARG A 480 -4.40 -15.59 -1.23
C ARG A 480 -2.96 -15.47 -1.77
N THR A 481 -2.58 -16.31 -2.73
CA THR A 481 -1.25 -16.29 -3.35
C THR A 481 -1.04 -15.06 -4.23
N LEU A 482 -2.04 -14.66 -5.00
CA LEU A 482 -2.00 -13.47 -5.84
C LEU A 482 -1.91 -12.19 -4.99
N GLU A 483 -2.62 -12.13 -3.88
CA GLU A 483 -2.52 -11.04 -2.93
C GLU A 483 -1.13 -10.96 -2.29
N LEU A 484 -0.61 -12.10 -1.80
CA LEU A 484 0.76 -12.17 -1.28
C LEU A 484 1.79 -11.75 -2.34
N ALA A 485 1.58 -12.06 -3.63
CA ALA A 485 2.45 -11.61 -4.71
C ALA A 485 2.48 -10.08 -4.87
N LYS A 486 1.34 -9.41 -4.65
CA LYS A 486 1.25 -7.94 -4.66
C LYS A 486 1.89 -7.32 -3.43
N LEU A 487 1.71 -7.92 -2.25
CA LEU A 487 2.34 -7.46 -1.01
C LEU A 487 3.86 -7.62 -1.07
N THR A 488 4.34 -8.77 -1.54
CA THR A 488 5.78 -9.06 -1.70
C THR A 488 6.42 -8.09 -2.70
N ARG A 489 5.74 -7.80 -3.82
CA ARG A 489 6.17 -6.74 -4.76
C ARG A 489 6.32 -5.41 -4.05
N SER A 490 5.29 -4.99 -3.31
CA SER A 490 5.28 -3.71 -2.60
C SER A 490 6.44 -3.65 -1.61
N ALA A 491 6.68 -4.73 -0.85
CA ALA A 491 7.81 -4.84 0.06
C ALA A 491 9.17 -4.69 -0.65
N VAL A 492 9.37 -5.31 -1.81
CA VAL A 492 10.60 -5.14 -2.60
C VAL A 492 10.76 -3.68 -3.04
N LEU A 493 9.70 -3.01 -3.48
CA LEU A 493 9.75 -1.59 -3.86
C LEU A 493 10.05 -0.68 -2.65
N TYR A 494 9.48 -0.98 -1.48
CA TYR A 494 9.79 -0.27 -0.24
C TYR A 494 11.23 -0.46 0.21
N LEU A 495 11.79 -1.67 0.06
CA LEU A 495 13.19 -1.92 0.35
C LEU A 495 14.11 -1.04 -0.52
N LEU A 496 13.81 -0.92 -1.81
CA LEU A 496 14.61 -0.10 -2.73
C LEU A 496 14.51 1.39 -2.40
N GLN A 497 13.30 1.87 -2.12
CA GLN A 497 13.09 3.25 -1.71
C GLN A 497 13.79 3.55 -0.37
N PHE A 498 13.76 2.60 0.57
CA PHE A 498 14.49 2.69 1.84
C PHE A 498 15.99 2.90 1.59
N VAL A 499 16.62 2.01 0.83
CA VAL A 499 18.06 2.11 0.51
C VAL A 499 18.36 3.43 -0.19
N TYR A 500 17.57 3.80 -1.20
CA TYR A 500 17.77 5.05 -1.93
C TYR A 500 17.75 6.28 -1.01
N LEU A 501 16.76 6.38 -0.12
CA LEU A 501 16.61 7.50 0.80
C LEU A 501 17.78 7.59 1.80
N GLU A 502 18.25 6.46 2.33
CA GLU A 502 19.39 6.43 3.23
C GLU A 502 20.71 6.78 2.51
N GLU A 503 20.95 6.24 1.32
CA GLU A 503 22.14 6.57 0.53
C GLU A 503 22.14 8.04 0.09
N ARG A 504 20.96 8.61 -0.21
CA ARG A 504 20.83 10.04 -0.50
C ARG A 504 21.20 10.89 0.72
N LYS A 505 20.77 10.52 1.93
CA LYS A 505 21.16 11.21 3.18
C LYS A 505 22.68 11.16 3.37
N ARG A 506 23.30 9.98 3.17
CA ARG A 506 24.76 9.82 3.27
C ARG A 506 25.51 10.68 2.26
N LYS A 507 25.02 10.78 1.03
CA LYS A 507 25.64 11.57 -0.04
C LYS A 507 25.74 13.07 0.28
N LEU A 508 24.75 13.62 0.97
CA LEU A 508 24.78 15.03 1.40
C LEU A 508 25.94 15.34 2.37
N GLY A 509 26.47 14.32 3.05
CA GLY A 509 27.55 14.46 4.03
C GLY A 509 28.97 14.29 3.46
N VAL A 510 29.14 13.96 2.17
CA VAL A 510 30.45 13.61 1.60
C VAL A 510 30.67 14.32 0.26
N LYS A 511 31.88 14.84 0.03
CA LYS A 511 32.31 15.47 -1.23
C LYS A 511 33.43 14.66 -1.88
N ASP A 512 33.53 14.72 -3.21
CA ASP A 512 34.64 14.16 -4.01
C ASP A 512 34.88 12.65 -3.82
N ILE A 513 33.83 11.85 -4.00
CA ILE A 513 33.90 10.37 -3.93
C ILE A 513 34.19 9.81 -5.33
N PRO A 514 35.20 8.94 -5.51
CA PRO A 514 35.40 8.19 -6.75
C PRO A 514 34.15 7.39 -7.13
N ILE A 515 33.79 7.40 -8.42
CA ILE A 515 32.66 6.63 -8.93
C ILE A 515 33.18 5.29 -9.46
N LEU A 516 32.65 4.20 -8.91
CA LEU A 516 32.83 2.85 -9.42
C LEU A 516 31.51 2.40 -10.07
N VAL A 517 31.62 1.72 -11.22
CA VAL A 517 30.45 1.24 -11.97
C VAL A 517 30.46 -0.28 -11.94
N ALA A 518 29.38 -0.88 -11.42
CA ALA A 518 29.14 -2.30 -11.53
C ALA A 518 28.45 -2.61 -12.86
N GLN A 519 28.79 -3.75 -13.46
CA GLN A 519 28.18 -4.20 -14.71
C GLN A 519 26.92 -5.02 -14.45
N GLU A 520 25.88 -4.79 -15.25
CA GLU A 520 24.73 -5.67 -15.31
C GLU A 520 25.06 -6.93 -16.11
N ILE A 521 24.49 -8.06 -15.72
CA ILE A 521 24.61 -9.31 -16.48
C ILE A 521 23.60 -9.25 -17.64
N PRO A 522 24.06 -9.27 -18.91
CA PRO A 522 23.18 -9.33 -20.08
C PRO A 522 22.22 -10.52 -20.02
N ASP A 523 21.04 -10.40 -20.62
CA ASP A 523 20.00 -11.44 -20.58
C ASP A 523 20.50 -12.81 -21.07
N ASN A 524 21.32 -12.82 -22.13
CA ASN A 524 21.90 -14.04 -22.68
C ASN A 524 23.03 -14.65 -21.83
N LEU A 525 23.47 -13.97 -20.77
CA LEU A 525 24.55 -14.41 -19.87
C LEU A 525 24.06 -14.82 -18.47
N LYS A 526 22.73 -14.86 -18.25
CA LYS A 526 22.11 -15.34 -17.02
C LYS A 526 21.91 -16.87 -17.12
N PHE A 527 22.97 -17.65 -16.90
CA PHE A 527 22.94 -19.13 -16.96
C PHE A 527 23.45 -19.79 -15.68
#